data_AF-A0AAU6FVX8-F1
#
_entry.id   AF-A0AAU6FVX8-F1
#
_cell.length_a   1.000
_cell.length_b   1.000
_cell.length_c   1.000
_cell.angle_alpha   90.00
_cell.angle_beta   90.00
_cell.angle_gamma   90.00
#
_symmetry.space_group_name_H-M   'P 1'
#
loop_
_entity.id
_entity.type
_entity.pdbx_description
1 polymer ?
#
loop_
_entity_poly.entity_id
_entity_poly.type
_entity_poly.pdbx_seq_one_letter_code
_entity_poly.pdbx_strand_id
1 'polypeptide(L)' 'MSDCLAQHALRWRRSSRSTGMNNCVEAAPFAGRRLAVRDSKDVSMRPLQFSAAAWTSFVSALNGGAVG' A
#
# COMPACT_ATOMS: atom_id res chain seq x y z
N MET A 1 -6.13 -19.05 -3.66
CA MET A 1 -7.38 -18.26 -3.65
C MET A 1 -7.61 -17.53 -2.31
N SER A 2 -7.17 -18.09 -1.16
CA SER A 2 -7.37 -17.49 0.17
C SER A 2 -6.76 -16.09 0.38
N ASP A 3 -5.59 -15.80 -0.22
CA ASP A 3 -4.94 -14.50 -0.07
C ASP A 3 -5.69 -13.33 -0.73
N CYS A 4 -6.43 -13.58 -1.82
CA CYS A 4 -7.17 -12.52 -2.52
C CYS A 4 -8.36 -12.02 -1.68
N LEU A 5 -9.10 -12.94 -1.07
CA LEU A 5 -10.20 -12.61 -0.16
C LEU A 5 -9.67 -11.93 1.12
N ALA A 6 -8.55 -12.41 1.65
CA ALA A 6 -7.89 -11.76 2.78
C ALA A 6 -7.45 -10.33 2.46
N GLN A 7 -7.00 -10.06 1.23
CA GLN A 7 -6.64 -8.72 0.74
C GLN A 7 -7.86 -7.82 0.55
N HIS A 8 -8.98 -8.34 0.06
CA HIS A 8 -10.23 -7.59 -0.06
C HIS A 8 -10.80 -7.18 1.31
N ALA A 9 -10.65 -8.04 2.33
CA ALA A 9 -11.13 -7.79 3.69
C ALA A 9 -10.27 -6.80 4.50
N LEU A 10 -9.14 -6.33 3.95
CA LEU A 10 -8.27 -5.39 4.67
C LEU A 10 -8.93 -4.01 4.82
N ARG A 11 -8.55 -3.32 5.90
CA ARG A 11 -8.96 -1.92 6.13
C ARG A 11 -8.11 -0.98 5.28
N TRP A 12 -8.48 -0.86 4.01
CA TRP A 12 -7.84 0.04 3.04
C TRP A 12 -8.01 1.51 3.44
N ARG A 13 -6.90 2.24 3.40
CA ARG A 13 -6.84 3.69 3.61
C ARG A 13 -6.43 4.33 2.29
N ARG A 14 -7.34 5.14 1.75
CA ARG A 14 -7.08 5.95 0.55
C ARG A 14 -6.29 7.19 0.93
N SER A 15 -5.32 7.58 0.10
CA SER A 15 -4.61 8.84 0.27
C SER A 15 -5.56 10.03 0.10
N SER A 16 -5.43 11.06 0.93
CA SER A 16 -6.15 12.33 0.76
C SER A 16 -5.71 13.11 -0.48
N ARG A 17 -4.58 12.73 -1.09
CA ARG A 17 -4.08 13.26 -2.38
C ARG A 17 -4.71 12.56 -3.59
N SER A 18 -5.47 11.48 -3.37
CA SER A 18 -6.27 10.79 -4.38
C SER A 18 -7.57 11.57 -4.65
N THR A 19 -7.46 12.78 -5.19
CA THR A 19 -8.62 13.63 -5.51
C THR A 19 -8.86 13.69 -7.02
N GLY A 20 -10.14 13.69 -7.41
CA GLY A 20 -10.54 13.71 -8.81
C GLY A 20 -10.02 12.49 -9.58
N MET A 21 -9.35 12.74 -10.72
CA MET A 21 -8.93 11.69 -11.66
C MET A 21 -7.50 11.16 -11.42
N ASN A 22 -6.77 11.65 -10.41
CA ASN A 22 -5.31 11.40 -10.30
C ASN A 22 -4.89 10.85 -8.94
N ASN A 23 -3.72 10.18 -8.92
CA ASN A 23 -3.00 9.71 -7.71
C ASN A 23 -3.76 8.69 -6.84
N CYS A 24 -4.60 7.85 -7.44
CA CYS A 24 -5.52 6.95 -6.74
C CYS A 24 -4.83 5.71 -6.13
N VAL A 25 -4.15 5.88 -4.99
CA VAL A 25 -3.55 4.77 -4.24
C VAL A 25 -4.27 4.51 -2.91
N GLU A 26 -4.33 3.22 -2.54
CA GLU A 26 -4.85 2.73 -1.27
C GLU A 26 -3.80 1.82 -0.60
N ALA A 27 -3.64 1.96 0.71
CA ALA A 27 -2.72 1.13 1.50
C ALA A 27 -3.44 0.49 2.69
N ALA A 28 -3.05 -0.73 3.07
CA ALA A 28 -3.58 -1.42 4.24
C ALA A 28 -2.51 -2.25 4.95
N PRO A 29 -2.52 -2.30 6.29
CA PRO A 29 -1.76 -3.30 7.04
C PRO A 29 -2.18 -4.71 6.61
N PHE A 30 -1.21 -5.59 6.41
CA PHE A 30 -1.38 -6.98 5.99
C PHE A 30 -0.62 -7.93 6.93
N ALA A 31 -1.06 -9.19 6.96
CA ALA A 31 -0.58 -10.22 7.89
C ALA A 31 0.96 -10.26 8.03
N GLY A 32 1.44 -10.42 9.26
CA GLY A 32 2.87 -10.53 9.56
C GLY A 32 3.63 -9.20 9.45
N ARG A 33 3.01 -8.08 9.88
CA ARG A 33 3.61 -6.73 9.84
C ARG A 33 4.03 -6.31 8.42
N ARG A 34 3.26 -6.71 7.42
CA ARG A 34 3.44 -6.30 6.02
C ARG A 34 2.49 -5.16 5.69
N LEU A 35 2.79 -4.46 4.61
CA LEU A 35 1.91 -3.45 4.05
C LEU A 35 1.51 -3.88 2.64
N ALA A 36 0.21 -3.81 2.35
CA ALA A 36 -0.31 -3.98 1.01
C ALA A 36 -0.63 -2.60 0.41
N VAL A 37 -0.28 -2.39 -0.85
CA VAL A 37 -0.56 -1.18 -1.62
C VAL A 37 -1.21 -1.57 -2.94
N ARG A 38 -2.29 -0.89 -3.32
CA ARG A 38 -3.00 -1.12 -4.58
C ARG A 38 -3.40 0.17 -5.26
N ASP A 39 -3.68 0.06 -6.56
CA ASP A 39 -4.36 1.10 -7.32
C ASP A 39 -5.86 1.09 -6.95
N SER A 40 -6.44 2.26 -6.69
CA SER A 40 -7.85 2.36 -6.30
C SER A 40 -8.80 2.27 -7.50
N LYS A 41 -8.29 2.45 -8.72
CA LYS A 41 -9.04 2.29 -9.98
C LYS A 41 -9.07 0.83 -10.44
N ASP A 42 -8.06 0.04 -10.05
CA ASP A 42 -8.04 -1.40 -10.32
C ASP A 42 -7.85 -2.22 -9.04
N VAL A 43 -8.94 -2.34 -8.28
CA VAL A 43 -8.98 -3.12 -7.04
C VAL A 43 -8.96 -4.64 -7.28
N SER A 44 -9.13 -5.08 -8.53
CA SER A 44 -9.15 -6.49 -8.91
C SER A 44 -7.75 -7.07 -9.08
N MET A 45 -6.79 -6.22 -9.40
CA MET A 45 -5.38 -6.58 -9.45
C MET A 45 -4.82 -6.93 -8.08
N ARG A 46 -3.84 -7.84 -8.08
CA ARG A 46 -3.16 -8.25 -6.85
C ARG A 46 -2.37 -7.07 -6.26
N PRO A 47 -2.61 -6.68 -5.01
CA PRO A 47 -1.85 -5.64 -4.34
C PRO A 47 -0.36 -5.98 -4.23
N LEU A 48 0.48 -4.95 -4.35
CA LEU A 48 1.90 -5.03 -4.02
C LEU A 48 2.06 -5.18 -2.50
N GLN A 49 2.99 -6.03 -2.07
CA GLN A 49 3.23 -6.30 -0.67
C GLN A 49 4.66 -5.94 -0.30
N PHE A 50 4.80 -5.21 0.80
CA PHE A 50 6.07 -4.77 1.33
C PHE A 50 6.24 -5.26 2.77
N SER A 51 7.48 -5.58 3.15
CA SER A 51 7.81 -5.71 4.57
C SER A 51 7.75 -4.33 5.24
N ALA A 52 7.49 -4.28 6.55
CA ALA A 52 7.55 -3.02 7.29
C ALA A 52 8.89 -2.30 7.10
N ALA A 53 10.01 -3.03 7.12
CA ALA A 53 11.34 -2.46 6.95
C ALA A 53 11.53 -1.80 5.58
N ALA A 54 11.14 -2.48 4.50
CA ALA A 54 11.22 -1.93 3.14
C ALA A 54 10.34 -0.69 2.99
N TRP A 55 9.12 -0.73 3.55
CA TRP A 55 8.21 0.41 3.52
C TRP A 55 8.77 1.62 4.28
N THR A 56 9.31 1.42 5.48
CA THR A 56 9.94 2.48 6.26
C THR A 56 11.14 3.08 5.53
N SER A 57 12.02 2.25 4.98
CA SER A 57 13.18 2.69 4.21
C SER A 57 12.74 3.53 3.00
N PHE A 58 11.74 3.08 2.25
CA PHE A 58 11.18 3.81 1.11
C PHE A 58 10.64 5.20 1.51
N VAL A 59 9.83 5.28 2.57
CA VAL A 59 9.27 6.57 3.03
C VAL A 59 10.36 7.50 3.56
N SER A 60 11.37 6.98 4.26
CA SER A 60 12.52 7.78 4.73
C SER A 60 13.30 8.36 3.55
N ALA A 61 13.54 7.57 2.50
CA ALA A 61 14.19 8.04 1.27
C ALA A 61 13.42 9.17 0.58
N LEU A 62 12.08 9.06 0.52
CA LEU A 62 11.22 10.10 -0.06
C LEU A 62 11.23 11.43 0.73
N ASN A 63 11.42 11.37 2.04
CA ASN A 63 11.48 12.55 2.90
C ASN A 63 12.86 13.24 2.91
N GLY A 64 13.77 12.86 2.01
CA GLY A 64 15.12 13.44 1.93
C GLY A 64 16.13 12.83 2.90
N GLY A 65 15.77 11.77 3.63
CA GLY A 65 16.70 11.00 4.43
C GLY A 65 17.46 10.02 3.55
N ALA A 66 18.77 10.20 3.41
CA ALA A 66 19.61 9.18 2.80
C ALA A 66 19.41 7.85 3.53
N VAL A 67 18.97 6.82 2.81
CA VAL A 67 19.01 5.44 3.30
C VAL A 67 20.47 4.97 3.23
N GLY A 68 21.18 5.16 4.33
CA GLY A 68 22.51 4.62 4.60
C GLY A 68 22.44 3.65 5.77
#